data_AF-A0A968I1E0-F1
#
_entry.id   AF-A0A968I1E0-F1
#
_cell.length_a   1.000
_cell.length_b   1.000
_cell.length_c   1.000
_cell.angle_alpha   90.00
_cell.angle_beta   90.00
_cell.angle_gamma   90.00
#
_symmetry.space_group_name_H-M   'P 1'
#
loop_
_entity.id
_entity.type
_entity.pdbx_description
1 polymer ?
#
loop_
_entity_poly.entity_id
_entity_poly.type
_entity_poly.pdbx_seq_one_letter_code
_entity_poly.pdbx_strand_id
1 'polypeptide(L)'
;MTVFPLFHPRTIEQGLSAFGIPDDLPRRIERFVNSEPEADAPHGMVEWIHDLFVQVLGYRSPFEAEAIAWELELHPQICLGFFTEESTSIIAEIFWLGPGQLGGQKPTPTFPSSQWLLSLNRQRIYIHRQDTPFLFCQQFAWHDLRNIDLAQQFYFLLCRRTMLPRTPQGREPSRTQQLFHDSQKYELQTRKTFTSHLSKVRSQLIRDFRYRLLQGTSDPDGITSVAIAQSEKLLHRVLIIATCQGQNLLPTQLLSDAYEFVNPYREQPVWENFAAIFRWLHKGYDRLTPPISPLDCPLFQPDPLLDQVLTLGNELCRQLKELAHLLVNLDLSPSAMAFALDASLLELQAIAPNPLYSQLCRHLRRQSVQPAAVKSAPPPIFSPSPLTWSKS
;
A
#
# COMPACT_ATOMS: atom_id res chain seq x y z
N MET A 1 -9.97 12.36 -1.32
CA MET A 1 -10.33 11.18 -0.49
C MET A 1 -9.20 10.18 -0.59
N THR A 2 -8.90 9.44 0.49
CA THR A 2 -7.89 8.36 0.44
C THR A 2 -8.54 7.15 -0.23
N VAL A 3 -8.03 6.74 -1.38
CA VAL A 3 -8.38 5.45 -2.01
C VAL A 3 -7.30 4.43 -1.65
N PHE A 4 -7.64 3.14 -1.62
CA PHE A 4 -6.72 2.03 -1.41
C PHE A 4 -6.53 1.27 -2.75
N PRO A 5 -5.33 0.80 -3.07
CA PRO A 5 -5.10 0.08 -4.34
C PRO A 5 -5.93 -1.20 -4.41
N LEU A 6 -6.39 -1.57 -5.60
CA LEU A 6 -7.13 -2.82 -5.83
C LEU A 6 -6.23 -4.05 -5.87
N PHE A 7 -4.99 -3.86 -6.29
CA PHE A 7 -4.02 -4.93 -6.51
C PHE A 7 -2.89 -4.80 -5.51
N HIS A 8 -2.46 -5.94 -4.98
CA HIS A 8 -1.34 -5.97 -4.06
C HIS A 8 -0.02 -5.80 -4.84
N PRO A 9 0.94 -4.97 -4.40
CA PRO A 9 2.19 -4.73 -5.15
C PRO A 9 2.93 -6.01 -5.54
N ARG A 10 3.12 -6.95 -4.59
CA ARG A 10 3.78 -8.24 -4.88
C ARG A 10 3.11 -9.08 -5.96
N THR A 11 1.77 -9.06 -6.07
CA THR A 11 1.09 -9.86 -7.10
C THR A 11 1.28 -9.22 -8.47
N ILE A 12 1.34 -7.89 -8.54
CA ILE A 12 1.70 -7.15 -9.76
C ILE A 12 3.15 -7.46 -10.16
N GLU A 13 4.10 -7.37 -9.24
CA GLU A 13 5.53 -7.63 -9.51
C GLU A 13 5.77 -9.06 -10.00
N GLN A 14 5.18 -10.05 -9.32
CA GLN A 14 5.23 -11.45 -9.75
C GLN A 14 4.60 -11.61 -11.14
N GLY A 15 3.44 -10.99 -11.37
CA GLY A 15 2.76 -11.00 -12.64
C GLY A 15 3.59 -10.38 -13.77
N LEU A 16 4.23 -9.24 -13.52
CA LEU A 16 5.07 -8.52 -14.47
C LEU A 16 6.33 -9.31 -14.84
N SER A 17 6.96 -9.97 -13.88
CA SER A 17 8.19 -10.75 -14.12
C SER A 17 8.02 -11.85 -15.18
N ALA A 18 6.79 -12.36 -15.32
CA ALA A 18 6.42 -13.39 -16.29
C ALA A 18 5.62 -12.82 -17.49
N PHE A 19 5.63 -11.50 -17.70
CA PHE A 19 4.87 -10.84 -18.75
C PHE A 19 5.78 -10.15 -19.78
N GLY A 20 5.58 -10.47 -21.06
CA GLY A 20 6.31 -9.83 -22.16
C GLY A 20 5.73 -8.45 -22.46
N ILE A 21 6.47 -7.40 -22.10
CA ILE A 21 6.20 -6.00 -22.41
C ILE A 21 6.69 -5.68 -23.84
N PRO A 22 5.93 -4.94 -24.66
CA PRO A 22 6.40 -4.48 -25.97
C PRO A 22 7.58 -3.49 -25.85
N ASP A 23 8.62 -3.66 -26.66
CA ASP A 23 9.81 -2.79 -26.65
C ASP A 23 9.50 -1.33 -27.01
N ASP A 24 8.42 -1.10 -27.77
CA ASP A 24 7.98 0.22 -28.20
C ASP A 24 6.98 0.88 -27.23
N LEU A 25 6.63 0.23 -26.10
CA LEU A 25 5.73 0.77 -25.09
C LEU A 25 6.12 2.19 -24.62
N PRO A 26 7.40 2.51 -24.34
CA PRO A 26 7.77 3.86 -23.90
C PRO A 26 7.40 4.93 -24.93
N ARG A 27 7.57 4.63 -26.22
CA ARG A 27 7.23 5.55 -27.32
C ARG A 27 5.72 5.74 -27.46
N ARG A 28 4.94 4.66 -27.30
CA ARG A 28 3.47 4.71 -27.33
C ARG A 28 2.93 5.59 -26.20
N ILE A 29 3.45 5.39 -24.99
CA ILE A 29 3.06 6.16 -23.80
C ILE A 29 3.47 7.62 -23.95
N GLU A 30 4.69 7.92 -24.40
CA GLU A 30 5.14 9.29 -24.60
C GLU A 30 4.27 10.04 -25.62
N ARG A 31 3.95 9.39 -26.75
CA ARG A 31 3.06 9.96 -27.75
C ARG A 31 1.67 10.27 -27.19
N PHE A 32 1.10 9.35 -26.42
CA PHE A 32 -0.22 9.52 -25.80
C PHE A 32 -0.23 10.58 -24.69
N VAL A 33 0.78 10.60 -23.81
CA VAL A 33 0.85 11.59 -22.72
C VAL A 33 1.04 13.01 -23.26
N ASN A 34 1.65 13.15 -24.44
CA ASN A 34 1.80 14.43 -25.11
C ASN A 34 0.58 14.81 -25.97
N SER A 35 -0.39 13.92 -26.19
CA SER A 35 -1.65 14.27 -26.84
C SER A 35 -2.66 14.77 -25.80
N GLU A 36 -3.18 15.98 -26.02
CA GLU A 36 -4.24 16.52 -25.18
C GLU A 36 -5.61 16.25 -25.82
N PRO A 37 -6.62 15.82 -25.04
CA PRO A 37 -7.97 15.70 -25.56
C PRO A 37 -8.53 17.09 -25.88
N GLU A 38 -9.01 17.30 -27.11
CA GLU A 38 -9.65 18.57 -27.49
C GLU A 38 -10.83 18.86 -26.54
N ALA A 39 -10.72 19.98 -25.84
CA ALA A 39 -11.45 20.23 -24.60
C ALA A 39 -12.97 20.38 -24.76
N ASP A 40 -13.44 20.74 -25.95
CA ASP A 40 -14.77 21.29 -26.18
C ASP A 40 -15.61 20.48 -27.18
N ALA A 41 -15.10 19.35 -27.68
CA ALA A 41 -15.80 18.50 -28.65
C ALA A 41 -15.94 17.05 -28.15
N PRO A 42 -17.16 16.46 -28.14
CA PRO A 42 -17.36 15.05 -27.81
C PRO A 42 -16.50 14.10 -28.66
N HIS A 43 -16.24 14.49 -29.91
CA HIS A 43 -15.44 13.72 -30.86
C HIS A 43 -13.96 13.62 -30.44
N GLY A 44 -13.35 14.69 -29.95
CA GLY A 44 -11.95 14.70 -29.53
C GLY A 44 -11.68 13.82 -28.30
N MET A 45 -12.66 13.69 -27.41
CA MET A 45 -12.59 12.75 -26.28
C MET A 45 -12.63 11.28 -26.74
N VAL A 46 -13.52 10.97 -27.68
CA VAL A 46 -13.67 9.61 -28.22
C VAL A 46 -12.41 9.19 -28.97
N GLU A 47 -11.82 10.09 -29.76
CA GLU A 47 -10.55 9.86 -30.45
C GLU A 47 -9.40 9.63 -29.45
N TRP A 48 -9.31 10.45 -28.40
CA TRP A 48 -8.28 10.29 -27.37
C TRP A 48 -8.40 8.95 -26.62
N ILE A 49 -9.62 8.51 -26.31
CA ILE A 49 -9.88 7.19 -25.73
C ILE A 49 -9.52 6.08 -26.73
N HIS A 50 -9.88 6.23 -28.00
CA HIS A 50 -9.51 5.29 -29.06
C HIS A 50 -7.98 5.12 -29.13
N ASP A 51 -7.22 6.23 -29.17
CA ASP A 51 -5.75 6.20 -29.18
C ASP A 51 -5.17 5.43 -27.98
N LEU A 52 -5.72 5.66 -26.78
CA LEU A 52 -5.30 4.94 -25.57
C LEU A 52 -5.53 3.43 -25.71
N PHE A 53 -6.75 3.02 -26.01
CA PHE A 53 -7.10 1.61 -25.99
C PHE A 53 -6.55 0.87 -27.22
N VAL A 54 -6.55 1.47 -28.39
CA VAL A 54 -6.11 0.82 -29.62
C VAL A 54 -4.59 0.91 -29.77
N GLN A 55 -4.02 2.12 -29.81
CA GLN A 55 -2.60 2.31 -30.13
C GLN A 55 -1.69 1.90 -28.97
N VAL A 56 -2.05 2.27 -27.74
CA VAL A 56 -1.24 1.96 -26.56
C VAL A 56 -1.53 0.55 -26.06
N LEU A 57 -2.80 0.24 -25.77
CA LEU A 57 -3.18 -0.98 -25.06
C LEU A 57 -3.50 -2.20 -25.95
N GLY A 58 -3.59 -2.01 -27.27
CA GLY A 58 -3.67 -3.09 -28.26
C GLY A 58 -5.05 -3.75 -28.39
N TYR A 59 -6.13 -3.01 -28.14
CA TYR A 59 -7.50 -3.46 -28.39
C TYR A 59 -7.88 -3.27 -29.87
N ARG A 60 -8.77 -4.12 -30.37
CA ARG A 60 -9.31 -4.00 -31.74
C ARG A 60 -10.46 -3.01 -31.81
N SER A 61 -10.42 -2.14 -32.82
CA SER A 61 -11.44 -1.13 -33.08
C SER A 61 -12.46 -1.58 -34.12
N PRO A 62 -13.73 -1.13 -34.05
CA PRO A 62 -14.72 -1.33 -35.11
C PRO A 62 -14.36 -0.62 -36.43
N PHE A 63 -13.41 0.32 -36.40
CA PHE A 63 -12.98 1.07 -37.59
C PHE A 63 -11.87 0.37 -38.40
N GLU A 64 -11.40 -0.80 -37.97
CA GLU A 64 -10.47 -1.61 -38.76
C GLU A 64 -11.20 -2.19 -39.98
N ALA A 65 -10.61 -2.05 -41.17
CA ALA A 65 -11.18 -2.60 -42.39
C ALA A 65 -11.36 -4.12 -42.26
N GLU A 66 -12.55 -4.63 -42.57
CA GLU A 66 -12.94 -6.05 -42.48
C GLU A 66 -13.09 -6.63 -41.06
N ALA A 67 -13.21 -5.79 -40.02
CA ALA A 67 -13.41 -6.25 -38.65
C ALA A 67 -14.80 -6.89 -38.43
N ILE A 68 -14.87 -8.23 -38.53
CA ILE A 68 -16.05 -9.03 -38.15
C ILE A 68 -16.29 -9.00 -36.62
N ALA A 69 -15.24 -8.72 -35.84
CA ALA A 69 -15.29 -8.62 -34.40
C ALA A 69 -14.33 -7.55 -33.87
N TRP A 70 -14.77 -6.81 -32.86
CA TRP A 70 -13.98 -5.77 -32.20
C TRP A 70 -14.07 -5.88 -30.68
N GLU A 71 -13.24 -5.10 -29.98
CA GLU A 71 -13.05 -5.23 -28.53
C GLU A 71 -13.28 -3.90 -27.78
N LEU A 72 -13.27 -2.78 -28.49
CA LEU A 72 -13.58 -1.45 -27.98
C LEU A 72 -14.86 -0.95 -28.68
N GLU A 73 -15.97 -0.90 -27.95
CA GLU A 73 -17.20 -0.24 -28.40
C GLU A 73 -17.16 1.23 -27.98
N LEU A 74 -17.48 2.15 -28.88
CA LEU A 74 -17.43 3.60 -28.62
C LEU A 74 -18.83 4.23 -28.52
N HIS A 75 -19.87 3.52 -28.97
CA HIS A 75 -21.25 4.03 -28.97
C HIS A 75 -22.27 2.91 -28.67
N PRO A 76 -23.37 3.17 -27.93
CA PRO A 76 -23.75 4.42 -27.26
C PRO A 76 -23.02 4.68 -25.94
N GLN A 77 -22.41 3.65 -25.35
CA GLN A 77 -21.59 3.73 -24.15
C GLN A 77 -20.22 3.12 -24.47
N ILE A 78 -19.15 3.76 -24.00
CA ILE A 78 -17.79 3.28 -24.24
C ILE A 78 -17.52 2.05 -23.39
N CYS A 79 -17.22 0.92 -24.02
CA CYS A 79 -17.08 -0.37 -23.36
C CYS A 79 -15.92 -1.20 -23.93
N LEU A 80 -15.35 -2.05 -23.09
CA LEU A 80 -14.42 -3.11 -23.49
C LEU A 80 -15.10 -4.46 -23.36
N GLY A 81 -14.86 -5.33 -24.32
CA GLY A 81 -15.57 -6.59 -24.38
C GLY A 81 -15.28 -7.38 -25.64
N PHE A 82 -16.24 -8.21 -26.03
CA PHE A 82 -16.27 -8.87 -27.33
C PHE A 82 -17.56 -8.46 -28.02
N PHE A 83 -17.41 -7.91 -29.22
CA PHE A 83 -18.50 -7.38 -29.99
C PHE A 83 -18.44 -7.93 -31.40
N THR A 84 -19.61 -8.30 -31.91
CA THR A 84 -19.87 -8.61 -33.31
C THR A 84 -21.20 -7.95 -33.69
N GLU A 85 -21.58 -7.99 -34.96
CA GLU A 85 -22.91 -7.52 -35.39
C GLU A 85 -24.07 -8.23 -34.67
N GLU A 86 -23.85 -9.48 -34.23
CA GLU A 86 -24.88 -10.35 -33.66
C GLU A 86 -24.78 -10.53 -32.14
N SER A 87 -23.64 -10.17 -31.52
CA SER A 87 -23.38 -10.49 -30.12
C SER A 87 -22.61 -9.41 -29.38
N THR A 88 -22.96 -9.20 -28.12
CA THR A 88 -22.32 -8.23 -27.23
C THR A 88 -21.98 -8.89 -25.89
N SER A 89 -20.71 -8.77 -25.49
CA SER A 89 -20.22 -9.26 -24.21
C SER A 89 -19.37 -8.18 -23.56
N ILE A 90 -19.96 -7.46 -22.61
CA ILE A 90 -19.32 -6.31 -21.95
C ILE A 90 -18.56 -6.79 -20.71
N ILE A 91 -17.28 -6.40 -20.61
CA ILE A 91 -16.39 -6.75 -19.51
C ILE A 91 -16.01 -5.51 -18.70
N ALA A 92 -15.77 -4.38 -19.36
CA ALA A 92 -15.49 -3.12 -18.70
C ALA A 92 -16.30 -1.98 -19.31
N GLU A 93 -16.80 -1.07 -18.47
CA GLU A 93 -17.35 0.21 -18.91
C GLU A 93 -16.33 1.32 -18.71
N ILE A 94 -16.30 2.27 -19.63
CA ILE A 94 -15.41 3.42 -19.62
C ILE A 94 -16.23 4.70 -19.44
N PHE A 95 -15.87 5.50 -18.44
CA PHE A 95 -16.54 6.74 -18.07
C PHE A 95 -15.57 7.91 -18.14
N TRP A 96 -15.97 8.97 -18.82
CA TRP A 96 -15.26 10.25 -18.76
C TRP A 96 -15.79 11.09 -17.60
N LEU A 97 -14.89 11.50 -16.71
CA LEU A 97 -15.20 12.37 -15.59
C LEU A 97 -15.04 13.83 -16.03
N GLY A 98 -16.17 14.54 -16.10
CA GLY A 98 -16.21 15.96 -16.45
C GLY A 98 -15.56 16.88 -15.41
N PRO A 99 -15.31 18.16 -15.75
CA PRO A 99 -14.76 19.14 -14.83
C PRO A 99 -15.68 19.30 -13.60
N GLY A 100 -15.12 19.10 -12.40
CA GLY A 100 -15.85 19.19 -11.12
C GLY A 100 -16.27 17.85 -10.51
N GLN A 101 -16.19 16.74 -11.24
CA GLN A 101 -16.35 15.41 -10.63
C GLN A 101 -15.06 15.03 -9.88
N LEU A 102 -15.23 14.65 -8.60
CA LEU A 102 -14.10 14.25 -7.76
C LEU A 102 -13.52 12.92 -8.27
N GLY A 103 -12.24 12.95 -8.62
CA GLY A 103 -11.50 11.75 -9.01
C GLY A 103 -11.54 10.67 -7.93
N GLY A 104 -11.81 9.43 -8.34
CA GLY A 104 -11.93 8.26 -7.45
C GLY A 104 -13.34 7.94 -6.96
N GLN A 105 -14.37 8.70 -7.34
CA GLN A 105 -15.76 8.25 -7.15
C GLN A 105 -16.04 7.08 -8.10
N LYS A 106 -16.43 5.93 -7.52
CA LYS A 106 -16.80 4.76 -8.31
C LYS A 106 -18.09 5.06 -9.09
N PRO A 107 -18.11 4.90 -10.42
CA PRO A 107 -19.30 5.14 -11.23
C PRO A 107 -20.34 4.04 -11.00
N THR A 108 -21.60 4.34 -11.34
CA THR A 108 -22.67 3.34 -11.35
C THR A 108 -22.60 2.56 -12.66
N PRO A 109 -22.51 1.22 -12.63
CA PRO A 109 -22.51 0.41 -13.84
C PRO A 109 -23.83 0.55 -14.60
N THR A 110 -23.78 0.71 -15.91
CA THR A 110 -24.96 0.66 -16.79
C THR A 110 -25.37 -0.79 -17.03
N PHE A 111 -24.38 -1.68 -17.15
CA PHE A 111 -24.62 -3.09 -17.46
C PHE A 111 -24.30 -3.98 -16.26
N PRO A 112 -25.23 -4.87 -15.83
CA PRO A 112 -24.97 -5.78 -14.73
C PRO A 112 -23.83 -6.77 -14.98
N SER A 113 -23.53 -7.08 -16.24
CA SER A 113 -22.43 -7.96 -16.64
C SER A 113 -21.04 -7.32 -16.52
N SER A 114 -20.97 -5.99 -16.38
CA SER A 114 -19.72 -5.24 -16.33
C SER A 114 -18.96 -5.51 -15.05
N GLN A 115 -17.81 -6.12 -15.23
CA GLN A 115 -16.93 -6.55 -14.17
C GLN A 115 -16.04 -5.39 -13.68
N TRP A 116 -15.59 -4.57 -14.61
CA TRP A 116 -14.66 -3.47 -14.37
C TRP A 116 -15.30 -2.14 -14.75
N LEU A 117 -14.97 -1.09 -14.00
CA LEU A 117 -15.40 0.26 -14.32
C LEU A 117 -14.15 1.15 -14.37
N LEU A 118 -13.88 1.69 -15.55
CA LEU A 118 -12.74 2.57 -15.81
C LEU A 118 -13.25 4.01 -15.83
N SER A 119 -12.73 4.86 -14.95
CA SER A 119 -13.04 6.29 -14.97
C SER A 119 -11.81 7.07 -15.36
N LEU A 120 -11.92 7.95 -16.34
CA LEU A 120 -10.80 8.73 -16.87
C LEU A 120 -11.10 10.23 -16.76
N ASN A 121 -10.06 11.02 -16.55
CA ASN A 121 -10.09 12.46 -16.77
C ASN A 121 -8.77 12.91 -17.41
N ARG A 122 -8.57 14.22 -17.55
CA ARG A 122 -7.36 14.79 -18.15
C ARG A 122 -6.06 14.54 -17.37
N GLN A 123 -6.13 14.00 -16.16
CA GLN A 123 -4.95 13.83 -15.29
C GLN A 123 -4.68 12.37 -14.93
N ARG A 124 -5.72 11.53 -14.85
CA ARG A 124 -5.66 10.19 -14.29
C ARG A 124 -6.68 9.24 -14.92
N ILE A 125 -6.39 7.96 -14.78
CA ILE A 125 -7.33 6.85 -14.89
C ILE A 125 -7.49 6.15 -13.55
N TYR A 126 -8.72 5.72 -13.31
CA TYR A 126 -9.16 4.98 -12.15
C TYR A 126 -9.74 3.65 -12.63
N ILE A 127 -9.27 2.56 -12.04
CA ILE A 127 -9.76 1.22 -12.25
C ILE A 127 -10.56 0.87 -11.01
N HIS A 128 -11.83 0.55 -11.20
CA HIS A 128 -12.73 0.07 -10.15
C HIS A 128 -13.21 -1.32 -10.49
N ARG A 129 -13.54 -2.07 -9.44
CA ARG A 129 -14.20 -3.35 -9.55
C ARG A 129 -15.65 -3.22 -9.10
N GLN A 130 -16.60 -3.84 -9.80
CA GLN A 130 -18.03 -3.67 -9.53
C GLN A 130 -18.45 -4.17 -8.14
N ASP A 131 -17.85 -5.24 -7.62
CA ASP A 131 -18.15 -5.85 -6.32
C ASP A 131 -17.31 -5.29 -5.15
N THR A 132 -16.40 -4.33 -5.38
CA THR A 132 -15.61 -3.71 -4.30
C THR A 132 -16.21 -2.39 -3.79
N PRO A 133 -16.01 -2.03 -2.50
CA PRO A 133 -16.35 -0.70 -2.01
C PRO A 133 -15.64 0.40 -2.79
N PHE A 134 -16.24 1.58 -2.89
CA PHE A 134 -15.70 2.73 -3.63
C PHE A 134 -14.32 3.21 -3.12
N LEU A 135 -13.97 2.87 -1.87
CA LEU A 135 -12.67 3.17 -1.28
C LEU A 135 -11.52 2.41 -1.93
N PHE A 136 -11.79 1.32 -2.65
CA PHE A 136 -10.77 0.54 -3.35
C PHE A 136 -10.76 0.90 -4.84
N CYS A 137 -9.62 1.39 -5.30
CA CYS A 137 -9.40 1.83 -6.66
C CYS A 137 -7.90 1.78 -6.99
N GLN A 138 -7.55 1.18 -8.13
CA GLN A 138 -6.21 1.33 -8.69
C GLN A 138 -6.19 2.58 -9.58
N GLN A 139 -5.18 3.43 -9.44
CA GLN A 139 -5.09 4.67 -10.21
C GLN A 139 -3.72 4.84 -10.85
N PHE A 140 -3.69 5.54 -11.98
CA PHE A 140 -2.47 5.97 -12.65
C PHE A 140 -2.63 7.42 -13.07
N ALA A 141 -1.65 8.26 -12.78
CA ALA A 141 -1.61 9.61 -13.33
C ALA A 141 -0.83 9.62 -14.64
N TRP A 142 -1.33 10.34 -15.63
CA TRP A 142 -0.73 10.34 -16.97
C TRP A 142 0.70 10.84 -16.97
N HIS A 143 1.01 11.85 -16.15
CA HIS A 143 2.37 12.37 -16.01
C HIS A 143 3.34 11.35 -15.39
N ASP A 144 2.86 10.49 -14.51
CA ASP A 144 3.66 9.47 -13.83
C ASP A 144 4.02 8.31 -14.77
N LEU A 145 3.26 8.10 -15.86
CA LEU A 145 3.56 7.06 -16.86
C LEU A 145 4.85 7.32 -17.66
N ARG A 146 5.52 8.46 -17.46
CA ARG A 146 6.90 8.67 -17.96
C ARG A 146 7.92 7.81 -17.21
N ASN A 147 7.59 7.34 -16.00
CA ASN A 147 8.36 6.35 -15.29
C ASN A 147 8.08 4.96 -15.91
N ILE A 148 9.14 4.25 -16.31
CA ILE A 148 9.02 2.97 -17.00
C ILE A 148 8.34 1.89 -16.16
N ASP A 149 8.59 1.84 -14.86
CA ASP A 149 8.01 0.82 -13.98
C ASP A 149 6.49 1.03 -13.86
N LEU A 150 6.06 2.28 -13.73
CA LEU A 150 4.63 2.63 -13.72
C LEU A 150 3.97 2.41 -15.07
N ALA A 151 4.65 2.72 -16.18
CA ALA A 151 4.16 2.45 -17.53
C ALA A 151 3.95 0.95 -17.75
N GLN A 152 4.88 0.11 -17.29
CA GLN A 152 4.79 -1.34 -17.36
C GLN A 152 3.63 -1.86 -16.51
N GLN A 153 3.47 -1.39 -15.27
CA GLN A 153 2.34 -1.75 -14.41
C GLN A 153 0.99 -1.35 -15.04
N PHE A 154 0.91 -0.11 -15.54
CA PHE A 154 -0.27 0.40 -16.23
C PHE A 154 -0.63 -0.48 -17.43
N TYR A 155 0.33 -0.72 -18.33
CA TYR A 155 0.14 -1.56 -19.51
C TYR A 155 -0.25 -2.98 -19.12
N PHE A 156 0.45 -3.58 -18.16
CA PHE A 156 0.18 -4.93 -17.70
C PHE A 156 -1.23 -5.09 -17.14
N LEU A 157 -1.74 -4.12 -16.38
CA LEU A 157 -3.08 -4.22 -15.81
C LEU A 157 -4.18 -3.99 -16.86
N LEU A 158 -3.95 -3.12 -17.85
CA LEU A 158 -5.00 -2.63 -18.74
C LEU A 158 -4.93 -3.09 -20.20
N CYS A 159 -3.83 -3.69 -20.64
CA CYS A 159 -3.72 -4.13 -22.03
C CYS A 159 -4.76 -5.22 -22.36
N ARG A 160 -5.08 -5.35 -23.65
CA ARG A 160 -6.03 -6.36 -24.14
C ARG A 160 -5.75 -7.75 -23.59
N ARG A 161 -4.47 -8.14 -23.51
CA ARG A 161 -4.03 -9.50 -23.15
C ARG A 161 -4.32 -9.85 -21.68
N THR A 162 -4.58 -8.85 -20.85
CA THR A 162 -4.77 -9.05 -19.40
C THR A 162 -6.17 -8.71 -18.93
N MET A 163 -6.77 -7.63 -19.44
CA MET A 163 -8.12 -7.23 -19.06
C MET A 163 -9.21 -8.15 -19.62
N LEU A 164 -9.08 -8.54 -20.89
CA LEU A 164 -10.02 -9.44 -21.54
C LEU A 164 -9.56 -10.91 -21.39
N PRO A 165 -10.49 -11.86 -21.25
CA PRO A 165 -10.16 -13.28 -21.34
C PRO A 165 -9.71 -13.62 -22.77
N ARG A 166 -9.19 -14.83 -23.00
CA ARG A 166 -8.78 -15.24 -24.35
C ARG A 166 -9.95 -15.41 -25.31
N THR A 167 -11.11 -15.79 -24.78
CA THR A 167 -12.33 -16.04 -25.56
C THR A 167 -13.56 -15.52 -24.78
N PRO A 168 -14.61 -15.05 -25.47
CA PRO A 168 -15.81 -14.49 -24.85
C PRO A 168 -16.57 -15.47 -23.95
N GLN A 169 -16.64 -16.75 -24.33
CA GLN A 169 -17.26 -17.82 -23.51
C GLN A 169 -16.24 -18.68 -22.77
N GLY A 170 -14.99 -18.23 -22.68
CA GLY A 170 -13.96 -18.93 -21.93
C GLY A 170 -14.35 -19.07 -20.47
N ARG A 171 -14.20 -20.27 -19.90
CA ARG A 171 -14.33 -20.47 -18.44
C ARG A 171 -13.16 -19.86 -17.67
N GLU A 172 -12.06 -19.58 -18.34
CA GLU A 172 -10.87 -18.99 -17.73
C GLU A 172 -11.06 -17.49 -17.51
N PRO A 173 -10.89 -16.98 -16.28
CA PRO A 173 -10.94 -15.56 -16.00
C PRO A 173 -9.78 -14.82 -16.67
N SER A 174 -9.96 -13.54 -16.96
CA SER A 174 -8.88 -12.69 -17.47
C SER A 174 -7.73 -12.59 -16.46
N ARG A 175 -6.52 -12.26 -16.94
CA ARG A 175 -5.34 -12.17 -16.05
C ARG A 175 -5.52 -11.10 -14.99
N THR A 176 -6.14 -9.96 -15.34
CA THR A 176 -6.46 -8.90 -14.37
C THR A 176 -7.45 -9.40 -13.32
N GLN A 177 -8.43 -10.24 -13.69
CA GLN A 177 -9.32 -10.89 -12.73
C GLN A 177 -8.58 -11.88 -11.81
N GLN A 178 -7.67 -12.69 -12.35
CA GLN A 178 -6.83 -13.60 -11.56
C GLN A 178 -5.97 -12.82 -10.56
N LEU A 179 -5.28 -11.77 -11.01
CA LEU A 179 -4.46 -10.90 -10.17
C LEU A 179 -5.26 -10.26 -9.04
N PHE A 180 -6.50 -9.88 -9.30
CA PHE A 180 -7.38 -9.33 -8.27
C PHE A 180 -7.71 -10.38 -7.20
N HIS A 181 -8.07 -11.61 -7.60
CA HIS A 181 -8.29 -12.71 -6.66
C HIS A 181 -7.04 -13.07 -5.87
N ASP A 182 -5.89 -13.14 -6.53
CA ASP A 182 -4.61 -13.41 -5.89
C ASP A 182 -4.24 -12.31 -4.90
N SER A 183 -4.50 -11.05 -5.23
CA SER A 183 -4.30 -9.90 -4.34
C SER A 183 -5.16 -10.01 -3.08
N GLN A 184 -6.46 -10.29 -3.24
CA GLN A 184 -7.36 -10.48 -2.09
C GLN A 184 -6.92 -11.67 -1.22
N LYS A 185 -6.55 -12.78 -1.85
CA LYS A 185 -6.08 -13.98 -1.14
C LYS A 185 -4.80 -13.69 -0.38
N TYR A 186 -3.86 -12.98 -1.00
CA TYR A 186 -2.61 -12.58 -0.37
C TYR A 186 -2.87 -11.64 0.83
N GLU A 187 -3.72 -10.62 0.69
CA GLU A 187 -4.10 -9.73 1.78
C GLU A 187 -4.79 -10.49 2.94
N LEU A 188 -5.72 -11.40 2.61
CA LEU A 188 -6.40 -12.24 3.59
C LEU A 188 -5.42 -13.12 4.36
N GLN A 189 -4.47 -13.75 3.67
CA GLN A 189 -3.45 -14.60 4.29
C GLN A 189 -2.51 -13.79 5.17
N THR A 190 -1.99 -12.67 4.65
CA THR A 190 -1.10 -11.74 5.36
C THR A 190 -1.75 -11.25 6.65
N ARG A 191 -3.02 -10.81 6.57
CA ARG A 191 -3.81 -10.39 7.74
C ARG A 191 -4.03 -11.52 8.74
N LYS A 192 -4.44 -12.71 8.28
CA LYS A 192 -4.64 -13.88 9.16
C LYS A 192 -3.35 -14.25 9.90
N THR A 193 -2.23 -14.28 9.19
CA THR A 193 -0.91 -14.54 9.77
C THR A 193 -0.59 -13.52 10.86
N PHE A 194 -0.73 -12.23 10.56
CA PHE A 194 -0.47 -11.17 11.53
C PHE A 194 -1.38 -11.24 12.76
N THR A 195 -2.70 -11.32 12.56
CA THR A 195 -3.67 -11.38 13.65
C THR A 195 -3.44 -12.61 14.54
N SER A 196 -3.11 -13.77 13.95
CA SER A 196 -2.79 -14.98 14.73
C SER A 196 -1.56 -14.78 15.62
N HIS A 197 -0.50 -14.17 15.11
CA HIS A 197 0.70 -13.86 15.90
C HIS A 197 0.40 -12.86 17.00
N LEU A 198 -0.31 -11.77 16.68
CA LEU A 198 -0.74 -10.76 17.64
C LEU A 198 -1.57 -11.38 18.78
N SER A 199 -2.58 -12.19 18.48
CA SER A 199 -3.43 -12.85 19.48
C SER A 199 -2.65 -13.80 20.38
N LYS A 200 -1.65 -14.50 19.83
CA LYS A 200 -0.77 -15.39 20.59
C LYS A 200 0.08 -14.62 21.60
N VAL A 201 0.78 -13.58 21.14
CA VAL A 201 1.61 -12.72 22.00
C VAL A 201 0.75 -12.04 23.07
N ARG A 202 -0.41 -11.50 22.70
CA ARG A 202 -1.38 -10.91 23.64
C ARG A 202 -1.76 -11.88 24.75
N SER A 203 -2.12 -13.11 24.41
CA SER A 203 -2.53 -14.12 25.39
C SER A 203 -1.38 -14.52 26.33
N GLN A 204 -0.14 -14.53 25.83
CA GLN A 204 1.06 -14.80 26.63
C GLN A 204 1.37 -13.63 27.58
N LEU A 205 1.27 -12.38 27.11
CA LEU A 205 1.41 -11.18 27.94
C LEU A 205 0.38 -11.13 29.06
N ILE A 206 -0.91 -11.35 28.74
CA ILE A 206 -1.98 -11.38 29.75
C ILE A 206 -1.69 -12.42 30.81
N ARG A 207 -1.25 -13.62 30.42
CA ARG A 207 -0.93 -14.70 31.37
C ARG A 207 0.25 -14.33 32.27
N ASP A 208 1.33 -13.80 31.71
CA ASP A 208 2.52 -13.40 32.46
C ASP A 208 2.20 -12.24 33.43
N PHE A 209 1.47 -11.22 32.97
CA PHE A 209 1.06 -10.09 33.80
C PHE A 209 0.12 -10.50 34.93
N ARG A 210 -0.87 -11.37 34.66
CA ARG A 210 -1.74 -11.92 35.71
C ARG A 210 -0.94 -12.66 36.77
N TYR A 211 0.01 -13.51 36.36
CA TYR A 211 0.85 -14.25 37.28
C TYR A 211 1.67 -13.35 38.20
N ARG A 212 2.25 -12.26 37.66
CA ARG A 212 3.02 -11.28 38.44
C ARG A 212 2.15 -10.47 39.39
N LEU A 213 0.98 -10.02 38.93
CA LEU A 213 0.05 -9.22 39.74
C LEU A 213 -0.55 -10.03 40.91
N LEU A 214 -0.78 -11.34 40.71
CA LEU A 214 -1.24 -12.25 41.76
C LEU A 214 -0.25 -12.39 42.92
N GLN A 215 1.03 -12.04 42.73
CA GLN A 215 2.01 -12.03 43.82
C GLN A 215 1.84 -10.83 44.77
N GLY A 216 1.01 -9.83 44.43
CA GLY A 216 0.88 -8.58 45.17
C GLY A 216 -0.52 -8.22 45.68
N THR A 217 -1.58 -8.94 45.31
CA THR A 217 -2.97 -8.65 45.72
C THR A 217 -3.90 -9.86 45.56
N SER A 218 -5.02 -9.88 46.30
CA SER A 218 -5.96 -11.01 46.41
C SER A 218 -7.26 -10.85 45.60
N ASP A 219 -7.40 -9.84 44.74
CA ASP A 219 -8.60 -9.64 43.87
C ASP A 219 -8.37 -10.18 42.45
N PRO A 220 -8.86 -11.39 42.09
CA PRO A 220 -8.54 -12.03 40.81
C PRO A 220 -9.17 -11.34 39.58
N ASP A 221 -10.34 -10.71 39.75
CA ASP A 221 -11.09 -10.11 38.65
C ASP A 221 -10.52 -8.73 38.29
N GLY A 222 -10.19 -7.92 39.30
CA GLY A 222 -9.44 -6.68 39.13
C GLY A 222 -8.08 -6.90 38.46
N ILE A 223 -7.33 -7.92 38.88
CA ILE A 223 -6.04 -8.30 38.29
C ILE A 223 -6.17 -8.63 36.80
N THR A 224 -7.20 -9.37 36.42
CA THR A 224 -7.39 -9.80 35.04
C THR A 224 -7.65 -8.61 34.13
N SER A 225 -8.50 -7.68 34.56
CA SER A 225 -8.75 -6.42 33.84
C SER A 225 -7.48 -5.59 33.67
N VAL A 226 -6.71 -5.42 34.76
CA VAL A 226 -5.44 -4.67 34.74
C VAL A 226 -4.41 -5.33 33.81
N ALA A 227 -4.27 -6.66 33.84
CA ALA A 227 -3.35 -7.38 32.97
C ALA A 227 -3.73 -7.23 31.49
N ILE A 228 -5.03 -7.27 31.16
CA ILE A 228 -5.52 -7.00 29.81
C ILE A 228 -5.13 -5.58 29.40
N ALA A 229 -5.46 -4.56 30.19
CA ALA A 229 -5.17 -3.17 29.87
C ALA A 229 -3.66 -2.92 29.66
N GLN A 230 -2.81 -3.48 30.51
CA GLN A 230 -1.35 -3.34 30.39
C GLN A 230 -0.78 -4.09 29.19
N SER A 231 -1.32 -5.27 28.88
CA SER A 231 -0.91 -6.02 27.67
C SER A 231 -1.24 -5.25 26.39
N GLU A 232 -2.42 -4.64 26.33
CA GLU A 232 -2.84 -3.82 25.19
C GLU A 232 -1.96 -2.59 25.03
N LYS A 233 -1.74 -1.85 26.12
CA LYS A 233 -0.88 -0.67 26.12
C LYS A 233 0.51 -0.98 25.59
N LEU A 234 1.11 -2.07 26.07
CA LEU A 234 2.43 -2.52 25.60
C LEU A 234 2.42 -2.91 24.12
N LEU A 235 1.44 -3.70 23.68
CA LEU A 235 1.33 -4.08 22.27
C LEU A 235 1.19 -2.84 21.39
N HIS A 236 0.33 -1.90 21.76
CA HIS A 236 0.16 -0.64 21.04
C HIS A 236 1.46 0.17 20.93
N ARG A 237 2.25 0.27 22.02
CA ARG A 237 3.57 0.93 21.97
C ARG A 237 4.47 0.28 20.92
N VAL A 238 4.56 -1.04 20.93
CA VAL A 238 5.39 -1.82 20.01
C VAL A 238 4.91 -1.67 18.56
N LEU A 239 3.61 -1.74 18.32
CA LEU A 239 3.04 -1.64 16.97
C LEU A 239 3.19 -0.22 16.39
N ILE A 240 3.05 0.83 17.20
CA ILE A 240 3.30 2.21 16.76
C ILE A 240 4.77 2.42 16.41
N ILE A 241 5.69 1.91 17.25
CA ILE A 241 7.13 1.98 16.95
C ILE A 241 7.40 1.30 15.60
N ALA A 242 6.98 0.04 15.45
CA ALA A 242 7.17 -0.73 14.22
C ALA A 242 6.59 0.01 12.99
N THR A 243 5.38 0.56 13.10
CA THR A 243 4.76 1.34 12.03
C THR A 243 5.60 2.58 11.68
N CYS A 244 6.03 3.35 12.68
CA CYS A 244 6.87 4.52 12.46
C CYS A 244 8.23 4.16 11.85
N GLN A 245 8.81 3.00 12.19
CA GLN A 245 10.06 2.51 11.61
C GLN A 245 9.90 2.11 10.15
N GLY A 246 8.85 1.35 9.82
CA GLY A 246 8.53 0.99 8.43
C GLY A 246 8.27 2.20 7.54
N GLN A 247 7.88 3.32 8.13
CA GLN A 247 7.62 4.60 7.46
C GLN A 247 8.80 5.58 7.52
N ASN A 248 9.97 5.17 8.03
CA ASN A 248 11.17 6.01 8.23
C ASN A 248 10.94 7.28 9.08
N LEU A 249 9.93 7.27 9.97
CA LEU A 249 9.66 8.35 10.94
C LEU A 249 10.51 8.21 12.21
N LEU A 250 10.98 7.00 12.48
CA LEU A 250 11.92 6.67 13.56
C LEU A 250 13.14 5.95 12.97
N PRO A 251 14.29 5.93 13.68
CA PRO A 251 15.41 5.09 13.31
C PRO A 251 14.98 3.65 13.05
N THR A 252 15.48 3.07 11.97
CA THR A 252 15.21 1.68 11.61
C THR A 252 15.75 0.74 12.68
N GLN A 253 15.13 -0.43 12.86
CA GLN A 253 15.60 -1.52 13.73
C GLN A 253 15.70 -1.25 15.26
N LEU A 254 15.33 -0.09 15.81
CA LEU A 254 15.23 0.19 17.28
C LEU A 254 14.86 -1.00 18.18
N LEU A 255 13.75 -1.69 17.92
CA LEU A 255 13.33 -2.83 18.75
C LEU A 255 14.23 -4.06 18.59
N SER A 256 14.78 -4.27 17.39
CA SER A 256 15.78 -5.30 17.12
C SER A 256 17.09 -4.98 17.82
N ASP A 257 17.58 -3.74 17.66
CA ASP A 257 18.80 -3.26 18.30
C ASP A 257 18.67 -3.35 19.83
N ALA A 258 17.53 -2.97 20.40
CA ALA A 258 17.28 -3.10 21.83
C ALA A 258 17.26 -4.56 22.31
N TYR A 259 16.81 -5.50 21.48
CA TYR A 259 16.82 -6.91 21.82
C TYR A 259 18.22 -7.52 21.74
N GLU A 260 18.99 -7.13 20.73
CA GLU A 260 20.33 -7.68 20.43
C GLU A 260 21.44 -6.99 21.23
N PHE A 261 21.18 -5.80 21.78
CA PHE A 261 22.14 -5.06 22.58
C PHE A 261 22.51 -5.80 23.86
N VAL A 262 23.79 -6.14 23.95
CA VAL A 262 24.43 -6.66 25.16
C VAL A 262 25.33 -5.56 25.73
N ASN A 263 25.05 -5.14 26.97
CA ASN A 263 25.87 -4.15 27.66
C ASN A 263 27.15 -4.85 28.20
N PRO A 264 28.35 -4.48 27.71
CA PRO A 264 29.59 -5.16 28.08
C PRO A 264 30.08 -4.83 29.50
N TYR A 265 29.50 -3.81 30.15
CA TYR A 265 29.90 -3.35 31.48
C TYR A 265 28.96 -3.81 32.59
N ARG A 266 27.70 -4.10 32.26
CA ARG A 266 26.69 -4.53 33.23
C ARG A 266 25.65 -5.40 32.56
N GLU A 267 25.44 -6.61 33.07
CA GLU A 267 24.31 -7.42 32.68
C GLU A 267 22.99 -6.72 33.05
N GLN A 268 22.13 -6.54 32.05
CA GLN A 268 20.82 -5.91 32.22
C GLN A 268 19.77 -6.69 31.41
N PRO A 269 18.54 -6.80 31.91
CA PRO A 269 17.47 -7.47 31.17
C PRO A 269 17.11 -6.68 29.91
N VAL A 270 16.77 -7.40 28.84
CA VAL A 270 16.38 -6.78 27.56
C VAL A 270 15.21 -5.80 27.71
N TRP A 271 14.32 -6.06 28.67
CA TRP A 271 13.20 -5.18 29.00
C TRP A 271 13.64 -3.73 29.30
N GLU A 272 14.77 -3.52 29.95
CA GLU A 272 15.26 -2.17 30.25
C GLU A 272 15.56 -1.36 28.98
N ASN A 273 16.03 -2.02 27.92
CA ASN A 273 16.28 -1.40 26.62
C ASN A 273 14.97 -0.97 25.96
N PHE A 274 13.95 -1.82 26.00
CA PHE A 274 12.61 -1.51 25.49
C PHE A 274 11.97 -0.34 26.25
N ALA A 275 12.04 -0.36 27.59
CA ALA A 275 11.56 0.71 28.43
C ALA A 275 12.28 2.04 28.17
N ALA A 276 13.59 1.99 27.84
CA ALA A 276 14.34 3.19 27.44
C ALA A 276 13.78 3.81 26.15
N ILE A 277 13.47 3.00 25.13
CA ILE A 277 12.86 3.47 23.89
C ILE A 277 11.50 4.14 24.16
N PHE A 278 10.65 3.56 25.02
CA PHE A 278 9.36 4.20 25.37
C PHE A 278 9.57 5.57 26.02
N ARG A 279 10.57 5.70 26.91
CA ARG A 279 10.93 6.99 27.51
C ARG A 279 11.48 7.98 26.50
N TRP A 280 12.28 7.53 25.53
CA TRP A 280 12.79 8.38 24.44
C TRP A 280 11.65 8.92 23.58
N LEU A 281 10.63 8.11 23.31
CA LEU A 281 9.46 8.57 22.57
C LEU A 281 8.63 9.57 23.38
N HIS A 282 8.56 9.43 24.70
CA HIS A 282 7.85 10.42 25.52
C HIS A 282 8.61 11.74 25.69
N LYS A 283 9.93 11.69 25.93
CA LYS A 283 10.75 12.87 26.32
C LYS A 283 11.63 13.43 25.21
N GLY A 284 11.73 12.73 24.08
CA GLY A 284 12.75 12.95 23.06
C GLY A 284 14.09 12.30 23.42
N TYR A 285 14.92 12.11 22.40
CA TYR A 285 16.29 11.63 22.53
C TYR A 285 17.16 12.13 21.38
N ASP A 286 18.10 13.02 21.69
CA ASP A 286 18.93 13.76 20.74
C ASP A 286 20.23 13.05 20.36
N ARG A 287 20.63 12.02 21.11
CA ARG A 287 21.90 11.29 20.88
C ARG A 287 21.82 10.22 19.78
N LEU A 288 20.63 9.92 19.27
CA LEU A 288 20.46 9.06 18.08
C LEU A 288 20.60 9.88 16.80
N THR A 289 21.00 9.23 15.72
CA THR A 289 21.01 9.81 14.37
C THR A 289 20.13 8.95 13.46
N PRO A 290 18.94 9.43 13.02
CA PRO A 290 18.32 10.71 13.36
C PRO A 290 17.82 10.77 14.82
N PRO A 291 17.68 11.98 15.40
CA PRO A 291 17.18 12.13 16.77
C PRO A 291 15.69 11.79 16.85
N ILE A 292 15.26 11.31 18.02
CA ILE A 292 13.84 11.04 18.31
C ILE A 292 13.25 12.32 18.91
N SER A 293 12.25 12.88 18.23
CA SER A 293 11.46 13.99 18.78
C SER A 293 10.45 13.47 19.80
N PRO A 294 10.15 14.22 20.88
CA PRO A 294 9.12 13.84 21.84
C PRO A 294 7.75 13.69 21.15
N LEU A 295 7.05 12.59 21.44
CA LEU A 295 5.63 12.41 21.15
C LEU A 295 4.81 12.83 22.34
N ASP A 296 3.98 13.84 22.14
CA ASP A 296 2.85 14.12 23.03
C ASP A 296 1.75 13.07 22.80
N CYS A 297 1.94 11.90 23.43
CA CYS A 297 1.04 10.76 23.34
C CYS A 297 0.93 10.06 24.71
N PRO A 298 -0.26 10.01 25.34
CA PRO A 298 -0.50 9.33 26.61
C PRO A 298 -0.04 7.87 26.62
N LEU A 299 -0.05 7.22 25.46
CA LEU A 299 0.40 5.84 25.35
C LEU A 299 1.86 5.66 25.82
N PHE A 300 2.75 6.61 25.52
CA PHE A 300 4.18 6.53 25.88
C PHE A 300 4.51 7.19 27.22
N GLN A 301 3.55 7.80 27.91
CA GLN A 301 3.78 8.37 29.24
C GLN A 301 4.28 7.29 30.23
N PRO A 302 5.10 7.66 31.22
CA PRO A 302 5.60 6.73 32.22
C PRO A 302 4.44 5.98 32.89
N ASP A 303 4.59 4.66 32.99
CA ASP A 303 3.60 3.80 33.62
C ASP A 303 4.32 2.99 34.71
N PRO A 304 4.21 3.39 35.99
CA PRO A 304 4.92 2.70 37.06
C PRO A 304 4.61 1.21 37.13
N LEU A 305 3.38 0.80 36.78
CA LEU A 305 2.99 -0.60 36.79
C LEU A 305 3.72 -1.36 35.69
N LEU A 306 3.71 -0.85 34.46
CA LEU A 306 4.40 -1.49 33.34
C LEU A 306 5.93 -1.42 33.47
N ASP A 307 6.44 -0.25 33.82
CA ASP A 307 7.87 0.06 33.76
C ASP A 307 8.65 -0.50 34.98
N GLN A 308 8.00 -0.70 36.13
CA GLN A 308 8.67 -1.14 37.37
C GLN A 308 8.18 -2.50 37.90
N VAL A 309 6.89 -2.81 37.77
CA VAL A 309 6.30 -4.03 38.34
C VAL A 309 6.23 -5.17 37.31
N LEU A 310 5.77 -4.88 36.09
CA LEU A 310 5.55 -5.85 35.03
C LEU A 310 6.78 -6.01 34.12
N THR A 311 7.92 -6.38 34.71
CA THR A 311 9.15 -6.65 33.97
C THR A 311 8.98 -7.86 33.04
N LEU A 312 9.39 -7.74 31.78
CA LEU A 312 9.27 -8.82 30.79
C LEU A 312 10.52 -9.71 30.76
N GLY A 313 10.30 -11.01 30.59
CA GLY A 313 11.37 -11.95 30.26
C GLY A 313 11.84 -11.82 28.82
N ASN A 314 13.09 -12.22 28.56
CA ASN A 314 13.73 -12.11 27.23
C ASN A 314 12.91 -12.80 26.12
N GLU A 315 12.22 -13.90 26.40
CA GLU A 315 11.41 -14.60 25.39
C GLU A 315 10.18 -13.77 24.94
N LEU A 316 9.53 -13.05 25.86
CA LEU A 316 8.42 -12.14 25.48
C LEU A 316 8.95 -10.92 24.73
N CYS A 317 10.11 -10.37 25.12
CA CYS A 317 10.78 -9.31 24.36
C CYS A 317 11.13 -9.79 22.93
N ARG A 318 11.60 -11.02 22.77
CA ARG A 318 11.86 -11.64 21.46
C ARG A 318 10.59 -11.69 20.62
N GLN A 319 9.49 -12.17 21.19
CA GLN A 319 8.21 -12.25 20.48
C GLN A 319 7.65 -10.88 20.08
N LEU A 320 7.86 -9.85 20.91
CA LEU A 320 7.52 -8.46 20.56
C LEU A 320 8.39 -7.94 19.41
N LYS A 321 9.69 -8.24 19.42
CA LYS A 321 10.61 -7.94 18.30
C LYS A 321 10.13 -8.60 17.01
N GLU A 322 9.84 -9.90 17.05
CA GLU A 322 9.36 -10.64 15.87
C GLU A 322 8.01 -10.14 15.37
N LEU A 323 7.09 -9.75 16.28
CA LEU A 323 5.81 -9.14 15.91
C LEU A 323 6.00 -7.79 15.21
N ALA A 324 6.90 -6.95 15.72
CA ALA A 324 7.26 -5.67 15.10
C ALA A 324 7.88 -5.87 13.72
N HIS A 325 8.83 -6.80 13.61
CA HIS A 325 9.46 -7.16 12.33
C HIS A 325 8.45 -7.71 11.33
N LEU A 326 7.51 -8.53 11.79
CA LEU A 326 6.41 -9.04 10.96
C LEU A 326 5.53 -7.88 10.46
N LEU A 327 5.16 -6.92 11.31
CA LEU A 327 4.36 -5.75 10.88
C LEU A 327 5.07 -4.93 9.80
N VAL A 328 6.39 -4.70 9.94
CA VAL A 328 7.17 -3.90 8.98
C VAL A 328 7.35 -4.60 7.64
N ASN A 329 7.52 -5.93 7.64
CA ASN A 329 7.81 -6.70 6.43
C ASN A 329 6.58 -7.30 5.74
N LEU A 330 5.45 -7.35 6.45
CA LEU A 330 4.20 -7.64 5.81
C LEU A 330 3.77 -6.39 5.05
N ASP A 331 3.52 -6.56 3.76
CA ASP A 331 2.91 -5.55 2.90
C ASP A 331 1.41 -5.42 3.23
N LEU A 332 1.08 -5.20 4.51
CA LEU A 332 -0.30 -4.98 4.92
C LEU A 332 -0.77 -3.68 4.27
N SER A 333 -1.93 -3.74 3.62
CA SER A 333 -2.58 -2.54 3.14
C SER A 333 -2.80 -1.56 4.31
N PRO A 334 -2.78 -0.23 4.07
CA PRO A 334 -3.02 0.76 5.11
C PRO A 334 -4.32 0.55 5.90
N SER A 335 -5.35 -0.04 5.28
CA SER A 335 -6.60 -0.42 5.94
C SER A 335 -6.43 -1.63 6.86
N ALA A 336 -5.61 -2.63 6.49
CA ALA A 336 -5.28 -3.77 7.35
C ALA A 336 -4.38 -3.35 8.53
N MET A 337 -3.44 -2.44 8.31
CA MET A 337 -2.68 -1.80 9.40
C MET A 337 -3.60 -1.00 10.32
N ALA A 338 -4.54 -0.24 9.76
CA ALA A 338 -5.50 0.50 10.57
C ALA A 338 -6.38 -0.43 11.43
N PHE A 339 -6.86 -1.54 10.86
CA PHE A 339 -7.58 -2.57 11.62
C PHE A 339 -6.73 -3.19 12.75
N ALA A 340 -5.44 -3.43 12.49
CA ALA A 340 -4.52 -3.94 13.50
C ALA A 340 -4.22 -2.95 14.65
N LEU A 341 -4.36 -1.65 14.36
CA LEU A 341 -4.02 -0.55 15.26
C LEU A 341 -5.25 0.23 15.74
N ASP A 342 -6.47 -0.23 15.48
CA ASP A 342 -7.68 0.61 15.45
C ASP A 342 -7.89 1.39 16.77
N ALA A 343 -7.68 0.73 17.91
CA ALA A 343 -7.73 1.37 19.22
C ALA A 343 -6.59 2.37 19.46
N SER A 344 -5.35 2.05 19.09
CA SER A 344 -4.19 2.94 19.27
C SER A 344 -4.20 4.12 18.30
N LEU A 345 -4.72 3.93 17.09
CA LEU A 345 -4.90 5.00 16.13
C LEU A 345 -5.93 5.98 16.62
N LEU A 346 -7.10 5.52 17.11
CA LEU A 346 -8.13 6.37 17.73
C LEU A 346 -7.55 7.20 18.88
N GLU A 347 -6.74 6.59 19.75
CA GLU A 347 -6.00 7.31 20.79
C GLU A 347 -5.05 8.36 20.20
N LEU A 348 -4.26 8.01 19.17
CA LEU A 348 -3.38 8.96 18.46
C LEU A 348 -4.14 10.10 17.76
N GLN A 349 -5.37 9.86 17.24
CA GLN A 349 -6.18 10.92 16.61
C GLN A 349 -6.74 11.89 17.65
N ALA A 350 -7.11 11.37 18.83
CA ALA A 350 -7.78 12.14 19.89
C ALA A 350 -6.92 13.23 20.53
N ILE A 351 -5.60 13.19 20.35
CA ILE A 351 -4.66 14.11 21.02
C ILE A 351 -4.33 15.36 20.18
N ALA A 352 -4.78 15.46 18.93
CA ALA A 352 -4.59 16.62 18.03
C ALA A 352 -3.10 17.05 17.87
N PRO A 353 -2.82 18.12 17.10
CA PRO A 353 -2.10 18.11 15.81
C PRO A 353 -0.62 17.70 15.91
N ASN A 354 -0.32 16.47 16.33
CA ASN A 354 1.04 16.00 16.35
C ASN A 354 1.55 15.85 14.90
N PRO A 355 2.72 16.39 14.53
CA PRO A 355 3.31 16.19 13.21
C PRO A 355 3.43 14.72 12.87
N LEU A 356 3.66 13.80 13.82
CA LEU A 356 3.75 12.37 13.55
C LEU A 356 2.41 11.73 13.20
N TYR A 357 1.29 12.08 13.85
CA TYR A 357 -0.04 11.60 13.45
C TYR A 357 -0.44 12.20 12.09
N SER A 358 -0.20 13.49 11.91
CA SER A 358 -0.42 14.20 10.65
C SER A 358 0.46 13.64 9.53
N GLN A 359 1.71 13.27 9.82
CA GLN A 359 2.66 12.64 8.90
C GLN A 359 2.26 11.21 8.63
N LEU A 360 1.93 10.38 9.62
CA LEU A 360 1.37 9.03 9.47
C LEU A 360 0.14 9.07 8.57
N CYS A 361 -0.86 9.92 8.86
CA CYS A 361 -2.03 10.07 8.00
C CYS A 361 -1.70 10.60 6.60
N ARG A 362 -0.78 11.57 6.47
CA ARG A 362 -0.37 12.13 5.18
C ARG A 362 0.47 11.13 4.36
N HIS A 363 1.23 10.24 5.01
CA HIS A 363 2.05 9.21 4.36
C HIS A 363 1.24 7.97 4.00
N LEU A 364 0.35 7.50 4.89
CA LEU A 364 -0.66 6.46 4.56
C LEU A 364 -1.54 6.90 3.37
N ARG A 365 -1.78 8.22 3.24
CA ARG A 365 -2.42 8.83 2.05
C ARG A 365 -1.53 8.95 0.81
N ARG A 366 -0.20 8.98 0.97
CA ARG A 366 0.77 9.05 -0.14
C ARG A 366 1.17 7.67 -0.66
N GLN A 367 1.21 6.65 0.19
CA GLN A 367 1.49 5.26 -0.20
C GLN A 367 0.35 4.61 -1.00
N SER A 368 -0.86 5.17 -0.99
CA SER A 368 -1.89 4.83 -1.98
C SER A 368 -1.75 5.56 -3.33
N VAL A 369 -0.70 6.35 -3.50
CA VAL A 369 -0.48 7.21 -4.67
C VAL A 369 0.95 7.10 -5.25
N GLN A 370 1.96 6.49 -4.61
CA GLN A 370 3.32 6.42 -5.20
C GLN A 370 4.03 5.07 -5.07
N PRO A 371 4.75 4.64 -6.13
CA PRO A 371 5.49 3.39 -6.20
C PRO A 371 6.80 3.44 -5.39
N ALA A 372 7.35 2.26 -5.12
CA ALA A 372 8.61 2.03 -4.45
C ALA A 372 9.74 2.91 -5.04
N ALA A 373 10.27 3.83 -4.22
CA ALA A 373 11.48 4.57 -4.55
C ALA A 373 12.69 3.63 -4.41
N VAL A 374 13.21 3.16 -5.55
CA VAL A 374 14.55 2.58 -5.64
C VAL A 374 15.56 3.67 -5.26
N LYS A 375 16.40 3.41 -4.26
CA LYS A 375 17.55 4.27 -3.92
C LYS A 375 18.48 4.35 -5.14
N SER A 376 18.38 5.42 -5.93
CA SER A 376 19.40 5.75 -6.92
C SER A 376 20.62 6.31 -6.18
N ALA A 377 21.71 5.56 -6.19
CA ALA A 377 23.02 6.13 -5.90
C ALA A 377 23.31 7.24 -6.93
N PRO A 378 23.97 8.35 -6.56
CA PRO A 378 24.36 9.36 -7.52
C PRO A 378 25.32 8.75 -8.55
N PRO A 379 25.20 9.10 -9.84
CA PRO A 379 26.10 8.59 -10.86
C PRO A 379 27.55 9.03 -10.57
N PRO A 380 28.56 8.22 -10.89
CA PRO A 380 29.95 8.62 -10.74
C PRO A 380 30.22 9.84 -11.61
N ILE A 381 30.71 10.90 -10.97
CA ILE A 381 31.18 12.11 -11.65
C ILE A 381 32.41 11.70 -12.46
N PHE A 382 32.21 11.49 -13.78
CA PHE A 382 33.32 11.38 -14.72
C PHE A 382 34.06 12.71 -14.76
N SER A 383 35.25 12.73 -14.17
CA SER A 383 36.21 13.82 -14.34
C SER A 383 36.96 13.58 -15.66
N PRO A 384 36.97 14.52 -16.63
CA PRO A 384 37.78 14.37 -17.82
C PRO A 384 39.26 14.54 -17.44
N SER A 385 40.05 13.49 -17.65
CA SER A 385 41.51 13.60 -17.58
C SER A 385 42.02 14.47 -18.75
N PRO A 386 42.99 15.37 -18.53
CA PRO A 386 43.50 16.25 -19.57
C PRO A 386 44.34 15.46 -20.59
N LEU A 387 43.92 15.53 -21.86
CA LEU A 387 44.70 15.14 -23.03
C LEU A 387 45.99 15.96 -23.07
N THR A 388 47.12 15.31 -22.80
CA THR A 388 48.45 15.86 -23.08
C THR A 388 48.74 15.72 -24.58
N TRP A 389 48.83 16.85 -25.27
CA TRP A 389 49.38 16.92 -26.62
C TRP A 389 50.90 17.08 -26.50
N SER A 390 51.67 16.03 -26.79
CA SER A 390 53.09 16.17 -27.11
C SER A 390 53.22 16.63 -28.56
N LYS A 391 53.66 17.86 -28.77
CA LYS A 391 54.11 18.35 -30.08
C LYS A 391 55.48 17.75 -30.41
N SER A 392 55.63 17.30 -31.65
CA SER A 392 56.83 17.60 -32.44
C SER A 392 56.67 18.99 -33.05
#